data_AF-A0A6P5TM10-F1
#
_entry.id   AF-A0A6P5TM10-F1
#
_cell.length_a   1.000
_cell.length_b   1.000
_cell.length_c   1.000
_cell.angle_alpha   90.00
_cell.angle_beta   90.00
_cell.angle_gamma   90.00
#
_symmetry.space_group_name_H-M   'P 1'
#
loop_
_entity.id
_entity.type
_entity.pdbx_description
1 polymer ?
#
loop_
_entity_poly.entity_id
_entity_poly.type
_entity_poly.pdbx_seq_one_letter_code
_entity_poly.pdbx_strand_id
1 'polypeptide(L)'
;MGEQNRYNVAGVNDGEAYLDTGYSRSDWNPKITAGKIFSSKGALLTELQLTALRGHFEFKVQFSCTKRLLVVFCQRPCPWRVRASRIGEYNFMIVRCTSVHECDLRFVHDDHRQATAALVATSFKRKLKDSRTIYTSSDIMRDVKHNFGFTIHYLKAWKARELALLSIRGSAEEAYYILPAYCYELERMNPNTKTHIQTDENNHFVYLFMAVGTCIRGFCSSMRPVIAVDATHLKSKYKGVMFVANAFDGNRNIYPLAFGIEDLETDASWHWFFTKLHEAIGECPNLVIISDLNVSIENVWNKVFPTAQHGICFYHMKGNMKRTCKLKKHDQILMHFEQAAKSYSIAEFDCHFRKIKRKEYVAQYLEQAGLHKWSRAHMDGQRYNVMTTNIAESVNSVLRFARMLPAVPLIGEIINLLVKWFTERRELAMNCTTTLCPNFGEKKLRNRLEDAARMNVVKLNNVQFNVLDGDMDGLVDLTNNSLPLLETKCILEGFSVLYSEYLVGYLFG
;
A
#
# COMPACT_ATOMS: atom_id res chain seq x y z
N MET A 1 -54.94 -47.27 0.05
CA MET A 1 -55.38 -46.24 -0.91
C MET A 1 -55.22 -44.89 -0.23
N GLY A 2 -54.40 -43.94 -0.65
CA GLY A 2 -53.60 -43.79 -1.86
C GLY A 2 -52.38 -42.90 -1.59
N GLU A 3 -51.49 -42.90 -2.57
CA GLU A 3 -50.06 -42.63 -2.53
C GLU A 3 -49.60 -41.19 -2.28
N GLN A 4 -48.44 -41.14 -1.63
CA GLN A 4 -47.32 -40.21 -1.77
C GLN A 4 -47.31 -39.27 -3.01
N ASN A 5 -47.07 -37.99 -2.76
CA ASN A 5 -46.08 -37.22 -3.55
C ASN A 5 -45.53 -36.05 -2.73
N ARG A 6 -44.57 -36.35 -1.86
CA ARG A 6 -43.66 -35.35 -1.27
C ARG A 6 -42.52 -35.13 -2.25
N TYR A 7 -42.56 -34.05 -3.03
CA TYR A 7 -41.36 -33.56 -3.69
C TYR A 7 -40.46 -32.92 -2.63
N ASN A 8 -39.44 -33.67 -2.21
CA ASN A 8 -38.31 -33.16 -1.45
C ASN A 8 -37.66 -32.01 -2.23
N VAL A 9 -37.79 -30.79 -1.70
CA VAL A 9 -37.03 -29.62 -2.16
C VAL A 9 -35.61 -29.78 -1.61
N ALA A 10 -34.76 -30.48 -2.35
CA ALA A 10 -33.32 -30.47 -2.11
C ALA A 10 -32.84 -29.01 -2.22
N GLY A 11 -32.07 -28.56 -1.22
CA GLY A 11 -31.58 -27.19 -1.12
C GLY A 11 -30.92 -26.70 -2.41
N VAL A 12 -31.32 -25.50 -2.85
CA VAL A 12 -30.74 -24.80 -3.99
C VAL A 12 -29.36 -24.30 -3.59
N ASN A 13 -28.36 -25.17 -3.72
CA ASN A 13 -26.97 -24.80 -3.53
C ASN A 13 -26.42 -24.28 -4.87
N ASP A 14 -26.74 -23.02 -5.19
CA ASP A 14 -26.16 -22.27 -6.31
C ASP A 14 -24.73 -21.83 -5.92
N GLY A 15 -23.86 -22.81 -5.64
CA GLY A 15 -22.44 -22.58 -5.38
C GLY A 15 -21.80 -21.92 -6.58
N GLU A 16 -21.01 -20.86 -6.34
CA GLU A 16 -20.19 -20.16 -7.32
C GLU A 16 -19.48 -21.16 -8.25
N ALA A 17 -20.01 -21.35 -9.46
CA ALA A 17 -19.46 -22.32 -10.39
C ALA A 17 -18.10 -21.82 -10.88
N TYR A 18 -17.04 -22.43 -10.34
CA TYR A 18 -15.65 -22.21 -10.68
C TYR A 18 -15.43 -22.23 -12.21
N LEU A 19 -15.00 -21.09 -12.77
CA LEU A 19 -14.73 -20.90 -14.19
C LEU A 19 -13.22 -20.85 -14.51
N ASP A 20 -12.39 -21.51 -13.68
CA ASP A 20 -10.92 -21.50 -13.82
C ASP A 20 -10.31 -22.82 -14.32
N THR A 21 -11.12 -23.78 -14.76
CA THR A 21 -10.60 -24.98 -15.41
C THR A 21 -10.53 -24.75 -16.93
N GLY A 22 -9.36 -24.99 -17.52
CA GLY A 22 -9.17 -25.00 -18.97
C GLY A 22 -10.26 -25.83 -19.65
N TYR A 23 -10.88 -25.26 -20.68
CA TYR A 23 -12.06 -25.84 -21.30
C TYR A 23 -11.68 -26.98 -22.25
N SER A 24 -12.33 -28.14 -22.04
CA SER A 24 -12.49 -29.16 -23.08
C SER A 24 -13.97 -29.30 -23.43
N ARG A 25 -14.28 -29.25 -24.72
CA ARG A 25 -15.65 -29.43 -25.27
C ARG A 25 -16.22 -30.82 -24.97
N SER A 26 -15.37 -31.80 -24.68
CA SER A 26 -15.76 -33.21 -24.42
C SER A 26 -16.31 -33.45 -23.02
N ASP A 27 -15.95 -32.62 -22.03
CA ASP A 27 -16.13 -32.97 -20.60
C ASP A 27 -17.23 -32.14 -19.92
N TRP A 28 -17.99 -31.36 -20.69
CA TRP A 28 -18.99 -30.44 -20.15
C TRP A 28 -20.41 -30.98 -20.27
N ASN A 29 -21.03 -31.29 -19.13
CA ASN A 29 -22.43 -31.71 -19.04
C ASN A 29 -23.35 -30.48 -18.81
N PRO A 30 -24.21 -30.10 -19.78
CA PRO A 30 -25.08 -28.95 -19.64
C PRO A 30 -26.11 -29.20 -18.53
N LYS A 31 -26.08 -28.32 -17.52
CA LYS A 31 -26.94 -28.29 -16.34
C LYS A 31 -28.39 -27.85 -16.65
N ILE A 32 -28.85 -27.95 -17.90
CA ILE A 32 -30.13 -27.45 -18.42
C ILE A 32 -31.03 -28.63 -18.79
N THR A 33 -31.74 -29.18 -17.82
CA THR A 33 -32.69 -30.28 -17.99
C THR A 33 -34.08 -29.90 -17.47
N ALA A 34 -35.12 -30.55 -18.01
CA ALA A 34 -36.48 -30.36 -17.52
C ALA A 34 -36.59 -30.81 -16.04
N GLY A 35 -37.37 -30.09 -15.25
CA GLY A 35 -37.54 -30.31 -13.81
C GLY A 35 -36.53 -29.58 -12.92
N LYS A 36 -35.45 -29.02 -13.49
CA LYS A 36 -34.45 -28.29 -12.68
C LYS A 36 -34.96 -26.92 -12.23
N ILE A 37 -34.69 -26.60 -10.96
CA ILE A 37 -35.10 -25.36 -10.29
C ILE A 37 -33.89 -24.45 -10.09
N PHE A 38 -34.10 -23.16 -10.26
CA PHE A 38 -33.14 -22.07 -10.04
C PHE A 38 -33.73 -21.06 -9.07
N SER A 39 -32.88 -20.46 -8.25
CA SER A 39 -33.26 -19.46 -7.23
C SER A 39 -33.99 -18.23 -7.79
N SER A 40 -33.74 -17.87 -9.05
CA SER A 40 -34.40 -16.74 -9.71
C SER A 40 -34.40 -16.87 -11.24
N LYS A 41 -35.20 -16.03 -11.90
CA LYS A 41 -35.13 -15.85 -13.37
C LYS A 41 -33.73 -15.42 -13.83
N GLY A 42 -33.05 -14.61 -13.01
CA GLY A 42 -31.68 -14.15 -13.29
C GLY A 42 -30.67 -15.30 -13.26
N ALA A 43 -30.70 -16.13 -12.21
CA ALA A 43 -29.84 -17.30 -12.08
C ALA A 43 -30.03 -18.28 -13.25
N LEU A 44 -31.28 -18.53 -13.65
CA LEU A 44 -31.58 -19.33 -14.84
C LEU A 44 -30.99 -18.72 -16.11
N LEU A 45 -31.13 -17.41 -16.32
CA LEU A 45 -30.57 -16.74 -17.50
C LEU A 45 -29.04 -16.79 -17.52
N THR A 46 -28.38 -16.62 -16.37
CA THR A 46 -26.92 -16.76 -16.24
C THR A 46 -26.47 -18.17 -16.62
N GLU A 47 -27.14 -19.22 -16.12
CA GLU A 47 -26.79 -20.60 -16.48
C GLU A 47 -27.04 -20.88 -17.97
N LEU A 48 -28.15 -20.37 -18.53
CA LEU A 48 -28.42 -20.48 -19.98
C LEU A 48 -27.36 -19.77 -20.81
N GLN A 49 -26.90 -18.59 -20.39
CA GLN A 49 -25.81 -17.89 -21.07
C GLN A 49 -24.50 -18.67 -21.00
N LEU A 50 -24.09 -19.17 -19.83
CA LEU A 50 -22.91 -20.03 -19.70
C LEU A 50 -23.02 -21.28 -20.57
N THR A 51 -24.22 -21.85 -20.65
CA THR A 51 -24.52 -23.00 -21.50
C THR A 51 -24.32 -22.68 -22.97
N ALA A 52 -24.82 -21.54 -23.41
CA ALA A 52 -24.66 -21.04 -24.77
C ALA A 52 -23.19 -20.77 -25.12
N LEU A 53 -22.45 -20.10 -24.22
CA LEU A 53 -21.03 -19.81 -24.40
C LEU A 53 -20.18 -21.06 -24.57
N ARG A 54 -20.39 -22.07 -23.71
CA ARG A 54 -19.67 -23.35 -23.78
C ARG A 54 -20.14 -24.20 -24.96
N GLY A 55 -21.43 -24.20 -25.24
CA GLY A 55 -22.01 -24.92 -26.37
C GLY A 55 -21.73 -24.29 -27.74
N HIS A 56 -21.10 -23.11 -27.79
CA HIS A 56 -20.85 -22.33 -29.00
C HIS A 56 -22.12 -22.10 -29.84
N PHE A 57 -23.20 -21.70 -29.18
CA PHE A 57 -24.48 -21.44 -29.84
C PHE A 57 -25.12 -20.18 -29.26
N GLU A 58 -25.91 -19.48 -30.06
CA GLU A 58 -26.59 -18.27 -29.61
C GLU A 58 -28.09 -18.47 -29.45
N PHE A 59 -28.67 -17.79 -28.47
CA PHE A 59 -30.12 -17.75 -28.29
C PHE A 59 -30.69 -16.33 -28.29
N LYS A 60 -31.99 -16.24 -28.50
CA LYS A 60 -32.78 -15.04 -28.23
C LYS A 60 -33.91 -15.37 -27.28
N VAL A 61 -34.24 -14.42 -26.43
CA VAL A 61 -35.45 -14.47 -25.61
C VAL A 61 -36.63 -14.20 -26.54
N GLN A 62 -37.46 -15.21 -26.77
CA GLN A 62 -38.69 -15.06 -27.55
C GLN A 62 -39.83 -14.51 -26.68
N PHE A 63 -39.85 -14.87 -25.40
CA PHE A 63 -40.85 -14.40 -24.45
C PHE A 63 -40.27 -14.35 -23.03
N SER A 64 -40.50 -13.26 -22.29
CA SER A 64 -40.10 -13.13 -20.88
C SER A 64 -41.09 -12.26 -20.14
N CYS A 65 -41.63 -12.78 -19.04
CA CYS A 65 -42.42 -12.01 -18.08
C CYS A 65 -42.04 -12.38 -16.64
N THR A 66 -42.84 -11.98 -15.65
CA THR A 66 -42.62 -12.35 -14.25
C THR A 66 -42.92 -13.82 -13.97
N LYS A 67 -43.72 -14.49 -14.81
CA LYS A 67 -44.17 -15.88 -14.59
C LYS A 67 -43.55 -16.90 -15.52
N ARG A 68 -43.07 -16.51 -16.71
CA ARG A 68 -42.64 -17.42 -17.77
C ARG A 68 -41.44 -16.86 -18.54
N LEU A 69 -40.61 -17.77 -19.03
CA LEU A 69 -39.46 -17.49 -19.89
C LEU A 69 -39.44 -18.51 -21.04
N LEU A 70 -39.27 -18.03 -22.27
CA LEU A 70 -39.04 -18.85 -23.46
C LEU A 70 -37.82 -18.31 -24.19
N VAL A 71 -36.84 -19.19 -24.34
CA VAL A 71 -35.58 -18.92 -25.03
C VAL A 71 -35.48 -19.88 -26.21
N VAL A 72 -35.10 -19.37 -27.38
CA VAL A 72 -34.98 -20.14 -28.63
C VAL A 72 -33.66 -19.82 -29.32
N PHE A 73 -33.15 -20.75 -30.13
CA PHE A 73 -31.93 -20.54 -30.89
C PHE A 73 -32.05 -19.37 -31.88
N CYS A 74 -30.94 -18.66 -32.11
CA CYS A 74 -30.92 -17.42 -32.89
C CYS A 74 -31.21 -17.63 -34.39
N GLN A 75 -30.53 -18.59 -35.02
CA GLN A 75 -30.58 -18.83 -36.46
C GLN A 75 -31.58 -19.94 -36.81
N ARG A 76 -32.53 -19.70 -37.69
CA ARG A 76 -33.50 -20.75 -38.08
C ARG A 76 -33.02 -21.50 -39.33
N PRO A 77 -33.38 -22.79 -39.47
CA PRO A 77 -34.19 -23.62 -38.58
C PRO A 77 -33.36 -24.44 -37.57
N CYS A 78 -33.70 -24.38 -36.28
CA CYS A 78 -33.12 -25.25 -35.24
C CYS A 78 -34.17 -25.51 -34.14
N PRO A 79 -34.35 -26.76 -33.66
CA PRO A 79 -35.37 -27.12 -32.69
C PRO A 79 -35.03 -26.74 -31.25
N TRP A 80 -33.78 -26.34 -30.97
CA TRP A 80 -33.32 -26.00 -29.62
C TRP A 80 -34.14 -24.86 -28.99
N ARG A 81 -34.67 -25.12 -27.80
CA ARG A 81 -35.45 -24.16 -27.00
C ARG A 81 -35.58 -24.59 -25.55
N VAL A 82 -35.71 -23.59 -24.68
CA VAL A 82 -35.94 -23.77 -23.24
C VAL A 82 -37.15 -22.96 -22.82
N ARG A 83 -38.10 -23.62 -22.14
CA ARG A 83 -39.26 -23.00 -21.51
C ARG A 83 -39.18 -23.20 -20.00
N ALA A 84 -39.28 -22.10 -19.27
CA ALA A 84 -39.30 -22.10 -17.81
C ALA A 84 -40.48 -21.29 -17.26
N SER A 85 -40.90 -21.65 -16.06
CA SER A 85 -42.00 -21.01 -15.33
C SER A 85 -41.60 -20.75 -13.88
N ARG A 86 -42.16 -19.68 -13.30
CA ARG A 86 -41.95 -19.35 -11.88
C ARG A 86 -42.64 -20.38 -10.98
N ILE A 87 -41.95 -20.80 -9.92
CA ILE A 87 -42.45 -21.66 -8.86
C ILE A 87 -42.24 -20.94 -7.52
N GLY A 88 -43.30 -20.80 -6.74
CA GLY A 88 -43.28 -19.96 -5.53
C GLY A 88 -43.10 -18.48 -5.86
N GLU A 89 -42.47 -17.74 -4.96
CA GLU A 89 -42.32 -16.28 -5.07
C GLU A 89 -41.21 -15.88 -6.05
N TYR A 90 -40.07 -16.57 -6.01
CA TYR A 90 -38.84 -16.16 -6.71
C TYR A 90 -38.26 -17.22 -7.67
N ASN A 91 -38.42 -18.51 -7.36
CA ASN A 91 -37.74 -19.58 -8.07
C ASN A 91 -38.27 -19.80 -9.48
N PHE A 92 -37.44 -20.33 -10.39
CA PHE A 92 -37.83 -20.68 -11.75
C PHE A 92 -37.46 -22.14 -12.04
N MET A 93 -38.41 -22.90 -12.58
CA MET A 93 -38.17 -24.27 -13.03
C MET A 93 -38.21 -24.36 -14.54
N ILE A 94 -37.30 -25.13 -15.12
CA ILE A 94 -37.34 -25.52 -16.52
C ILE A 94 -38.48 -26.54 -16.71
N VAL A 95 -39.56 -26.13 -17.37
CA VAL A 95 -40.73 -26.99 -17.64
C VAL A 95 -40.50 -27.84 -18.88
N ARG A 96 -39.78 -27.31 -19.88
CA ARG A 96 -39.47 -28.04 -21.11
C ARG A 96 -38.12 -27.61 -21.65
N CYS A 97 -37.29 -28.58 -21.99
CA CYS A 97 -35.99 -28.37 -22.62
C CYS A 97 -35.88 -29.25 -23.86
N THR A 98 -35.60 -28.66 -25.01
CA THR A 98 -35.18 -29.38 -26.22
C THR A 98 -33.71 -29.05 -26.44
N SER A 99 -32.83 -30.00 -26.16
CA SER A 99 -31.37 -29.87 -26.27
C SER A 99 -30.81 -30.20 -27.66
N VAL A 100 -31.63 -30.73 -28.56
CA VAL A 100 -31.22 -31.10 -29.92
C VAL A 100 -30.91 -29.86 -30.74
N HIS A 101 -29.74 -29.87 -31.39
CA HIS A 101 -29.34 -28.92 -32.42
C HIS A 101 -29.26 -29.63 -33.77
N GLU A 102 -29.88 -29.06 -34.79
CA GLU A 102 -29.77 -29.51 -36.19
C GLU A 102 -28.87 -28.56 -37.03
N CYS A 103 -28.33 -27.53 -36.37
CA CYS A 103 -27.48 -26.51 -36.96
C CYS A 103 -25.98 -26.80 -36.72
N ASP A 104 -25.12 -26.29 -37.59
CA ASP A 104 -23.68 -26.41 -37.43
C ASP A 104 -23.18 -25.48 -36.30
N LEU A 105 -22.69 -26.07 -35.21
CA LEU A 105 -22.13 -25.39 -34.04
C LEU A 105 -20.60 -25.22 -34.12
N ARG A 106 -20.01 -25.34 -35.32
CA ARG A 106 -18.56 -25.12 -35.54
C ARG A 106 -18.22 -23.65 -35.77
N PHE A 107 -19.17 -22.84 -36.22
CA PHE A 107 -18.95 -21.41 -36.42
C PHE A 107 -19.12 -20.65 -35.11
N VAL A 108 -18.01 -20.18 -34.59
CA VAL A 108 -17.95 -19.28 -33.45
C VAL A 108 -17.75 -17.87 -33.99
N HIS A 109 -18.75 -17.00 -33.84
CA HIS A 109 -18.59 -15.60 -34.20
C HIS A 109 -17.57 -14.92 -33.28
N ASP A 110 -16.81 -13.97 -33.82
CA ASP A 110 -15.85 -13.15 -33.07
C ASP A 110 -16.51 -12.25 -32.01
N ASP A 111 -17.84 -12.09 -32.05
CA ASP A 111 -18.63 -11.52 -30.96
C ASP A 111 -19.79 -12.45 -30.63
N HIS A 112 -19.88 -12.86 -29.35
CA HIS A 112 -20.93 -13.74 -28.87
C HIS A 112 -21.98 -12.94 -28.09
N ARG A 113 -23.23 -13.00 -28.53
CA ARG A 113 -24.39 -12.29 -27.95
C ARG A 113 -24.59 -12.57 -26.45
N GLN A 114 -24.33 -13.79 -26.00
CA GLN A 114 -24.47 -14.19 -24.59
C GLN A 114 -23.26 -13.81 -23.73
N ALA A 115 -22.14 -13.41 -24.32
CA ALA A 115 -20.96 -12.91 -23.61
C ALA A 115 -21.20 -11.47 -23.13
N THR A 116 -22.14 -11.30 -22.20
CA THR A 116 -22.41 -9.99 -21.60
C THR A 116 -21.26 -9.59 -20.66
N ALA A 117 -21.00 -8.29 -20.53
CA ALA A 117 -19.96 -7.81 -19.63
C ALA A 117 -20.19 -8.27 -18.17
N ALA A 118 -21.44 -8.35 -17.72
CA ALA A 118 -21.79 -8.84 -16.38
C ALA A 118 -21.42 -10.33 -16.20
N LEU A 119 -21.68 -11.17 -17.21
CA LEU A 119 -21.33 -12.58 -17.14
C LEU A 119 -19.81 -12.78 -17.12
N VAL A 120 -19.09 -12.06 -17.99
CA VAL A 120 -17.62 -12.08 -18.03
C VAL A 120 -17.05 -11.57 -16.68
N ALA A 121 -17.64 -10.53 -16.11
CA ALA A 121 -17.27 -10.00 -14.80
C ALA A 121 -17.36 -11.07 -13.70
N THR A 122 -18.51 -11.76 -13.60
CA THR A 122 -18.71 -12.85 -12.64
C THR A 122 -17.72 -14.01 -12.87
N SER A 123 -17.47 -14.34 -14.15
CA SER A 123 -16.59 -15.45 -14.54
C SER A 123 -15.15 -15.27 -14.08
N PHE A 124 -14.64 -14.04 -14.13
CA PHE A 124 -13.24 -13.73 -13.80
C PHE A 124 -13.08 -12.93 -12.50
N LYS A 125 -14.16 -12.72 -11.74
CA LYS A 125 -14.17 -11.94 -10.49
C LYS A 125 -13.07 -12.38 -9.51
N ARG A 126 -12.86 -13.69 -9.36
CA ARG A 126 -11.85 -14.23 -8.43
C ARG A 126 -10.43 -13.77 -8.76
N LYS A 127 -10.07 -13.63 -10.04
CA LYS A 127 -8.74 -13.16 -10.49
C LYS A 127 -8.51 -11.68 -10.14
N LEU A 128 -9.56 -10.94 -9.82
CA LEU A 128 -9.53 -9.52 -9.43
C LEU A 128 -9.64 -9.30 -7.91
N LYS A 129 -9.75 -10.37 -7.12
CA LYS A 129 -9.96 -10.29 -5.66
C LYS A 129 -8.72 -9.75 -4.95
N ASP A 130 -7.54 -10.22 -5.32
CA ASP A 130 -6.28 -9.72 -4.79
C ASP A 130 -5.93 -8.36 -5.43
N SER A 131 -5.78 -7.34 -4.60
CA SER A 131 -5.43 -5.98 -5.03
C SER A 131 -4.05 -5.90 -5.69
N ARG A 132 -3.15 -6.84 -5.40
CA ARG A 132 -1.79 -6.91 -5.96
C ARG A 132 -1.73 -7.57 -7.34
N THR A 133 -2.76 -8.30 -7.73
CA THR A 133 -2.82 -8.95 -9.03
C THR A 133 -3.19 -7.94 -10.13
N ILE A 134 -2.29 -7.70 -11.07
CA ILE A 134 -2.58 -6.90 -12.26
C ILE A 134 -3.31 -7.78 -13.26
N TYR A 135 -4.63 -7.65 -13.31
CA TYR A 135 -5.47 -8.31 -14.30
C TYR A 135 -6.12 -7.27 -15.21
N THR A 136 -5.63 -7.18 -16.44
CA THR A 136 -5.99 -6.15 -17.41
C THR A 136 -7.17 -6.58 -18.28
N SER A 137 -7.78 -5.61 -18.98
CA SER A 137 -8.81 -5.91 -19.99
C SER A 137 -8.27 -6.85 -21.08
N SER A 138 -6.99 -6.74 -21.44
CA SER A 138 -6.34 -7.62 -22.41
C SER A 138 -6.18 -9.05 -21.87
N ASP A 139 -5.89 -9.21 -20.57
CA ASP A 139 -5.85 -10.52 -19.93
C ASP A 139 -7.23 -11.17 -19.92
N ILE A 140 -8.30 -10.39 -19.67
CA ILE A 140 -9.68 -10.87 -19.77
C ILE A 140 -9.99 -11.32 -21.20
N MET A 141 -9.61 -10.55 -22.23
CA MET A 141 -9.81 -10.95 -23.63
C MET A 141 -9.09 -12.27 -23.95
N ARG A 142 -7.84 -12.42 -23.49
CA ARG A 142 -7.05 -13.64 -23.68
C ARG A 142 -7.70 -14.84 -22.99
N ASP A 143 -8.11 -14.67 -21.73
CA ASP A 143 -8.72 -15.73 -20.94
C ASP A 143 -10.12 -16.09 -21.46
N VAL A 144 -10.88 -15.14 -22.00
CA VAL A 144 -12.16 -15.43 -22.69
C VAL A 144 -11.91 -16.29 -23.93
N LYS A 145 -10.91 -15.93 -24.75
CA LYS A 145 -10.52 -16.73 -25.92
C LYS A 145 -10.05 -18.13 -25.53
N HIS A 146 -9.25 -18.25 -24.47
CA HIS A 146 -8.75 -19.52 -23.98
C HIS A 146 -9.85 -20.40 -23.37
N ASN A 147 -10.72 -19.83 -22.53
CA ASN A 147 -11.73 -20.57 -21.78
C ASN A 147 -13.01 -20.84 -22.57
N PHE A 148 -13.32 -20.03 -23.59
CA PHE A 148 -14.57 -20.15 -24.34
C PHE A 148 -14.42 -20.15 -25.86
N GLY A 149 -13.20 -20.04 -26.41
CA GLY A 149 -12.95 -20.18 -27.85
C GLY A 149 -13.43 -19.02 -28.74
N PHE A 150 -13.95 -17.92 -28.18
CA PHE A 150 -14.33 -16.71 -28.92
C PHE A 150 -13.62 -15.47 -28.39
N THR A 151 -13.63 -14.39 -29.17
CA THR A 151 -13.06 -13.10 -28.73
C THR A 151 -14.15 -12.14 -28.24
N ILE A 152 -13.75 -11.12 -27.47
CA ILE A 152 -14.64 -10.02 -27.09
C ILE A 152 -13.94 -8.71 -27.35
N HIS A 153 -14.69 -7.67 -27.71
CA HIS A 153 -14.14 -6.34 -27.87
C HIS A 153 -13.54 -5.78 -26.57
N TYR A 154 -12.47 -4.98 -26.69
CA TYR A 154 -11.77 -4.36 -25.56
C TYR A 154 -12.71 -3.60 -24.62
N LEU A 155 -13.66 -2.81 -25.15
CA LEU A 155 -14.62 -2.06 -24.34
C LEU A 155 -15.51 -2.99 -23.48
N LYS A 156 -15.87 -4.17 -23.99
CA LYS A 156 -16.66 -5.17 -23.26
C LYS A 156 -15.82 -5.80 -22.15
N ALA A 157 -14.55 -6.11 -22.41
CA ALA A 157 -13.62 -6.62 -21.42
C ALA A 157 -13.33 -5.58 -20.31
N TRP A 158 -13.13 -4.31 -20.69
CA TRP A 158 -12.98 -3.20 -19.74
C TRP A 158 -14.23 -3.05 -18.87
N LYS A 159 -15.43 -3.04 -19.46
CA LYS A 159 -16.69 -2.95 -18.71
C LYS A 159 -16.88 -4.14 -17.76
N ALA A 160 -16.50 -5.35 -18.18
CA ALA A 160 -16.55 -6.54 -17.33
C ALA A 160 -15.59 -6.41 -16.12
N ARG A 161 -14.38 -5.91 -16.35
CA ARG A 161 -13.42 -5.63 -15.29
C ARG A 161 -13.97 -4.64 -14.26
N GLU A 162 -14.53 -3.52 -14.71
CA GLU A 162 -15.10 -2.50 -13.82
C GLU A 162 -16.29 -3.04 -13.02
N LEU A 163 -17.18 -3.83 -13.63
CA LEU A 163 -18.29 -4.49 -12.93
C LEU A 163 -17.81 -5.49 -11.87
N ALA A 164 -16.77 -6.26 -12.18
CA ALA A 164 -16.18 -7.20 -11.22
C ALA A 164 -15.55 -6.46 -10.05
N LEU A 165 -14.78 -5.40 -10.30
CA LEU A 165 -14.16 -4.57 -9.26
C LEU A 165 -15.22 -3.89 -8.39
N LEU A 166 -16.27 -3.31 -8.99
CA LEU A 166 -17.40 -2.73 -8.27
C LEU A 166 -18.06 -3.76 -7.34
N SER A 167 -18.23 -4.99 -7.80
CA SER A 167 -18.82 -6.08 -7.01
C SER A 167 -17.89 -6.63 -5.91
N ILE A 168 -16.58 -6.39 -5.98
CA ILE A 168 -15.61 -6.81 -4.95
C ILE A 168 -15.41 -5.70 -3.91
N ARG A 169 -15.31 -4.44 -4.37
CA ARG A 169 -14.80 -3.32 -3.58
C ARG A 169 -15.87 -2.28 -3.23
N GLY A 170 -17.08 -2.43 -3.76
CA GLY A 170 -18.11 -1.39 -3.68
C GLY A 170 -17.82 -0.22 -4.62
N SER A 171 -18.72 0.75 -4.62
CA SER A 171 -18.51 2.01 -5.35
C SER A 171 -17.56 2.93 -4.58
N ALA A 172 -16.94 3.87 -5.28
CA ALA A 172 -16.11 4.87 -4.61
C ALA A 172 -16.97 5.79 -3.72
N GLU A 173 -18.17 6.12 -4.19
CA GLU A 173 -19.21 6.87 -3.49
C GLU A 173 -19.60 6.21 -2.16
N GLU A 174 -19.91 4.91 -2.21
CA GLU A 174 -20.25 4.13 -1.02
C GLU A 174 -19.08 4.07 -0.03
N ALA A 175 -17.84 3.96 -0.52
CA ALA A 175 -16.66 3.97 0.33
C ALA A 175 -16.49 5.30 1.09
N TYR A 176 -16.78 6.45 0.47
CA TYR A 176 -16.79 7.74 1.18
C TYR A 176 -18.01 7.90 2.10
N TYR A 177 -19.17 7.38 1.69
CA TYR A 177 -20.39 7.41 2.51
C TYR A 177 -20.21 6.67 3.84
N ILE A 178 -19.58 5.49 3.83
CA ILE A 178 -19.35 4.69 5.04
C ILE A 178 -18.09 5.10 5.82
N LEU A 179 -17.25 5.99 5.27
CA LEU A 179 -15.96 6.36 5.86
C LEU A 179 -16.07 6.85 7.32
N PRO A 180 -17.02 7.74 7.70
CA PRO A 180 -17.17 8.15 9.10
C PRO A 180 -17.50 6.99 10.04
N ALA A 181 -18.39 6.08 9.62
CA ALA A 181 -18.72 4.89 10.40
C ALA A 181 -17.52 3.95 10.53
N TYR A 182 -16.75 3.78 9.47
CA TYR A 182 -15.52 2.99 9.49
C TYR A 182 -14.48 3.56 10.46
N CYS A 183 -14.25 4.88 10.43
CA CYS A 183 -13.36 5.58 11.35
C CYS A 183 -13.79 5.42 12.81
N TYR A 184 -15.08 5.59 13.09
CA TYR A 184 -15.65 5.36 14.42
C TYR A 184 -15.42 3.92 14.92
N GLU A 185 -15.66 2.93 14.07
CA GLU A 185 -15.41 1.52 14.39
C GLU A 185 -13.92 1.24 14.61
N LEU A 186 -13.05 1.84 13.81
CA LEU A 186 -11.60 1.69 13.94
C LEU A 186 -11.11 2.22 15.30
N GLU A 187 -11.60 3.39 15.72
CA GLU A 187 -11.29 3.98 17.03
C GLU A 187 -11.85 3.16 18.19
N ARG A 188 -13.08 2.66 18.06
CA ARG A 188 -13.72 1.81 19.08
C ARG A 188 -12.97 0.50 19.29
N MET A 189 -12.54 -0.13 18.19
CA MET A 189 -11.86 -1.43 18.23
C MET A 189 -10.36 -1.32 18.57
N ASN A 190 -9.74 -0.16 18.35
CA ASN A 190 -8.32 0.08 18.63
C ASN A 190 -8.15 1.33 19.50
N PRO A 191 -8.15 1.17 20.84
CA PRO A 191 -8.04 2.29 21.77
C PRO A 191 -6.86 3.22 21.46
N ASN A 192 -7.09 4.52 21.65
CA ASN A 192 -6.16 5.62 21.34
C ASN A 192 -5.85 5.83 19.85
N THR A 193 -6.52 5.12 18.94
CA THR A 193 -6.49 5.49 17.52
C THR A 193 -7.10 6.87 17.34
N LYS A 194 -6.49 7.66 16.46
CA LYS A 194 -6.94 9.01 16.12
C LYS A 194 -7.30 9.04 14.65
N THR A 195 -8.56 9.33 14.35
CA THR A 195 -9.03 9.61 13.01
C THR A 195 -9.68 10.99 12.95
N HIS A 196 -9.46 11.71 11.86
CA HIS A 196 -10.11 13.00 11.62
C HIS A 196 -10.56 13.06 10.17
N ILE A 197 -11.81 13.48 9.96
CA ILE A 197 -12.37 13.74 8.64
C ILE A 197 -12.68 15.23 8.57
N GLN A 198 -12.14 15.91 7.57
CA GLN A 198 -12.51 17.28 7.21
C GLN A 198 -13.51 17.24 6.08
N THR A 199 -14.57 18.05 6.19
CA THR A 199 -15.50 18.33 5.11
C THR A 199 -15.52 19.80 4.73
N ASP A 200 -16.00 20.11 3.53
CA ASP A 200 -16.33 21.46 3.11
C ASP A 200 -17.69 21.91 3.69
N GLU A 201 -18.12 23.12 3.33
CA GLU A 201 -19.41 23.71 3.74
C GLU A 201 -20.64 22.91 3.26
N ASN A 202 -20.47 22.07 2.23
CA ASN A 202 -21.51 21.24 1.65
C ASN A 202 -21.48 19.80 2.17
N ASN A 203 -20.67 19.51 3.20
CA ASN A 203 -20.42 18.16 3.73
C ASN A 203 -19.74 17.21 2.73
N HIS A 204 -19.02 17.71 1.74
CA HIS A 204 -18.16 16.88 0.90
C HIS A 204 -16.85 16.58 1.61
N PHE A 205 -16.35 15.37 1.42
CA PHE A 205 -15.03 14.96 1.91
C PHE A 205 -13.93 15.88 1.36
N VAL A 206 -13.04 16.34 2.23
CA VAL A 206 -11.85 17.13 1.88
C VAL A 206 -10.60 16.38 2.33
N TYR A 207 -10.45 16.12 3.63
CA TYR A 207 -9.25 15.47 4.20
C TYR A 207 -9.59 14.29 5.11
N LEU A 208 -8.68 13.33 5.19
CA LEU A 208 -8.67 12.26 6.18
C LEU A 208 -7.30 12.21 6.85
N PHE A 209 -7.28 12.04 8.16
CA PHE A 209 -6.11 11.65 8.93
C PHE A 209 -6.39 10.35 9.69
N MET A 210 -5.40 9.48 9.77
CA MET A 210 -5.43 8.26 10.58
C MET A 210 -4.06 7.99 11.19
N ALA A 211 -4.03 7.83 12.52
CA ALA A 211 -2.90 7.28 13.25
C ALA A 211 -3.39 6.22 14.25
N VAL A 212 -2.92 4.98 14.09
CA VAL A 212 -3.35 3.85 14.93
C VAL A 212 -2.78 4.01 16.33
N GLY A 213 -3.59 3.79 17.37
CA GLY A 213 -3.21 4.06 18.76
C GLY A 213 -1.97 3.31 19.25
N THR A 214 -1.75 2.10 18.74
CA THR A 214 -0.55 1.30 19.00
C THR A 214 0.68 1.88 18.29
N CYS A 215 0.53 2.38 17.07
CA CYS A 215 1.60 3.09 16.35
C CYS A 215 2.05 4.32 17.13
N ILE A 216 1.10 5.17 17.54
CA ILE A 216 1.35 6.39 18.34
C ILE A 216 2.10 6.03 19.61
N ARG A 217 1.57 5.08 20.39
CA ARG A 217 2.17 4.65 21.66
C ARG A 217 3.62 4.19 21.48
N GLY A 218 3.85 3.28 20.53
CA GLY A 218 5.19 2.75 20.30
C GLY A 218 6.18 3.83 19.85
N PHE A 219 5.74 4.80 19.05
CA PHE A 219 6.55 5.97 18.71
C PHE A 219 6.94 6.79 19.93
N CYS A 220 5.94 7.22 20.72
CA CYS A 220 6.17 8.09 21.86
C CYS A 220 6.96 7.41 23.01
N SER A 221 6.86 6.09 23.17
CA SER A 221 7.51 5.37 24.28
C SER A 221 8.92 4.87 23.98
N SER A 222 9.20 4.56 22.70
CA SER A 222 10.32 3.67 22.37
C SER A 222 11.04 4.01 21.07
N MET A 223 10.58 4.98 20.29
CA MET A 223 11.26 5.33 19.04
C MET A 223 12.15 6.56 19.22
N ARG A 224 13.21 6.62 18.41
CA ARG A 224 13.96 7.86 18.24
C ARG A 224 13.03 8.91 17.62
N PRO A 225 13.06 10.17 18.10
CA PRO A 225 12.12 11.20 17.67
C PRO A 225 12.51 11.74 16.28
N VAL A 226 12.42 10.89 15.26
CA VAL A 226 12.66 11.24 13.86
C VAL A 226 11.54 10.69 13.00
N ILE A 227 10.86 11.58 12.29
CA ILE A 227 9.75 11.25 11.40
C ILE A 227 10.17 11.64 9.99
N ALA A 228 10.11 10.71 9.05
CA ALA A 228 10.16 11.00 7.63
C ALA A 228 8.74 11.09 7.06
N VAL A 229 8.46 12.19 6.36
CA VAL A 229 7.19 12.41 5.67
C VAL A 229 7.36 12.40 4.16
N ASP A 230 6.33 11.95 3.46
CA ASP A 230 6.26 11.96 2.00
C ASP A 230 4.79 11.97 1.55
N ALA A 231 4.57 12.35 0.30
CA ALA A 231 3.27 12.42 -0.33
C ALA A 231 3.28 11.68 -1.67
N THR A 232 2.20 10.99 -2.00
CA THR A 232 2.10 10.28 -3.28
C THR A 232 0.70 10.28 -3.84
N HIS A 233 0.57 10.47 -5.16
CA HIS A 233 -0.74 10.55 -5.80
C HIS A 233 -1.55 9.25 -5.66
N LEU A 234 -2.82 9.40 -5.33
CA LEU A 234 -3.82 8.35 -5.43
C LEU A 234 -4.21 8.12 -6.91
N LYS A 235 -4.53 6.88 -7.23
CA LYS A 235 -4.88 6.44 -8.59
C LYS A 235 -6.35 6.07 -8.73
N SER A 236 -7.12 6.20 -7.65
CA SER A 236 -8.56 5.95 -7.58
C SER A 236 -9.37 6.89 -8.48
N LYS A 237 -10.70 6.74 -8.48
CA LYS A 237 -11.64 7.56 -9.26
C LYS A 237 -11.50 9.06 -8.93
N TYR A 238 -11.47 9.41 -7.66
CA TYR A 238 -11.46 10.79 -7.17
C TYR A 238 -10.05 11.39 -7.00
N LYS A 239 -9.00 10.63 -7.33
CA LYS A 239 -7.61 11.07 -7.20
C LYS A 239 -7.31 11.51 -5.75
N GLY A 240 -6.58 12.60 -5.58
CA GLY A 240 -6.03 13.03 -4.29
C GLY A 240 -4.58 12.62 -4.09
N VAL A 241 -4.07 12.94 -2.91
CA VAL A 241 -2.70 12.67 -2.49
C VAL A 241 -2.72 11.92 -1.17
N MET A 242 -1.97 10.84 -1.07
CA MET A 242 -1.80 10.09 0.17
C MET A 242 -0.55 10.60 0.88
N PHE A 243 -0.72 11.11 2.08
CA PHE A 243 0.38 11.54 2.94
C PHE A 243 0.76 10.39 3.88
N VAL A 244 2.05 10.25 4.14
CA VAL A 244 2.57 9.24 5.06
C VAL A 244 3.59 9.85 6.01
N ALA A 245 3.51 9.48 7.28
CA ALA A 245 4.52 9.75 8.29
C ALA A 245 5.08 8.43 8.81
N ASN A 246 6.40 8.27 8.75
CA ASN A 246 7.08 7.03 9.12
C ASN A 246 8.29 7.32 10.01
N ALA A 247 8.58 6.44 10.95
CA ALA A 247 9.78 6.46 11.78
C ALA A 247 10.64 5.21 11.52
N PHE A 248 11.75 5.11 12.24
CA PHE A 248 12.52 3.87 12.35
C PHE A 248 12.34 3.27 13.74
N ASP A 249 12.23 1.94 13.80
CA ASP A 249 12.44 1.22 15.06
C ASP A 249 13.92 1.04 15.39
N GLY A 250 14.22 0.55 16.60
CA GLY A 250 15.59 0.28 17.06
C GLY A 250 16.37 -0.66 16.14
N ASN A 251 15.67 -1.47 15.33
CA ASN A 251 16.25 -2.37 14.34
C ASN A 251 16.34 -1.77 12.93
N ARG A 252 16.05 -0.47 12.77
CA ARG A 252 15.94 0.23 11.48
C ARG A 252 14.91 -0.37 10.51
N ASN A 253 13.89 -1.05 11.03
CA ASN A 253 12.72 -1.34 10.19
C ASN A 253 11.85 -0.09 10.07
N ILE A 254 11.13 0.01 8.96
CA ILE A 254 10.16 1.07 8.73
C ILE A 254 9.03 0.95 9.76
N TYR A 255 8.72 2.03 10.45
CA TYR A 255 7.63 2.08 11.41
C TYR A 255 6.58 3.11 10.97
N PRO A 256 5.47 2.69 10.35
CA PRO A 256 4.44 3.65 9.94
C PRO A 256 3.73 4.25 11.16
N LEU A 257 3.63 5.58 11.17
CA LEU A 257 3.07 6.35 12.28
C LEU A 257 1.68 6.89 11.96
N ALA A 258 1.53 7.55 10.81
CA ALA A 258 0.27 8.15 10.39
C ALA A 258 0.11 8.16 8.86
N PHE A 259 -1.14 8.21 8.42
CA PHE A 259 -1.56 8.26 7.03
C PHE A 259 -2.59 9.37 6.83
N GLY A 260 -2.55 10.03 5.67
CA GLY A 260 -3.51 11.06 5.29
C GLY A 260 -4.04 10.84 3.87
N ILE A 261 -5.27 11.28 3.61
CA ILE A 261 -5.83 11.42 2.25
C ILE A 261 -6.23 12.87 2.08
N GLU A 262 -5.51 13.55 1.20
CA GLU A 262 -5.65 14.98 0.92
C GLU A 262 -6.11 15.21 -0.53
N ASP A 263 -6.61 16.41 -0.82
CA ASP A 263 -7.01 16.80 -2.18
C ASP A 263 -5.78 17.05 -3.08
N LEU A 264 -4.81 17.80 -2.56
CA LEU A 264 -3.63 18.33 -3.23
C LEU A 264 -2.47 18.45 -2.23
N GLU A 265 -1.27 18.64 -2.76
CA GLU A 265 -0.08 18.90 -1.97
C GLU A 265 0.14 20.41 -1.84
N THR A 266 -0.53 21.04 -0.87
CA THR A 266 -0.50 22.49 -0.63
C THR A 266 -0.10 22.81 0.80
N ASP A 267 0.19 24.09 1.08
CA ASP A 267 0.49 24.57 2.43
C ASP A 267 -0.68 24.25 3.39
N ALA A 268 -1.93 24.35 2.93
CA ALA A 268 -3.11 24.09 3.74
C ALA A 268 -3.25 22.60 4.11
N SER A 269 -3.07 21.68 3.16
CA SER A 269 -3.16 20.25 3.44
C SER A 269 -2.00 19.75 4.29
N TRP A 270 -0.76 20.22 4.05
CA TRP A 270 0.37 19.91 4.93
C TRP A 270 0.21 20.48 6.33
N HIS A 271 -0.27 21.72 6.46
CA HIS A 271 -0.55 22.31 7.76
C HIS A 271 -1.60 21.50 8.53
N TRP A 272 -2.69 21.11 7.87
CA TRP A 272 -3.73 20.29 8.47
C TRP A 272 -3.21 18.92 8.89
N PHE A 273 -2.50 18.21 8.00
CA PHE A 273 -1.90 16.91 8.30
C PHE A 273 -0.91 16.97 9.47
N PHE A 274 -0.02 17.96 9.49
CA PHE A 274 0.91 18.13 10.61
C PHE A 274 0.20 18.47 11.91
N THR A 275 -0.85 19.30 11.86
CA THR A 275 -1.65 19.65 13.04
C THR A 275 -2.27 18.38 13.63
N LYS A 276 -2.85 17.51 12.80
CA LYS A 276 -3.41 16.22 13.25
C LYS A 276 -2.34 15.25 13.72
N LEU A 277 -1.15 15.26 13.12
CA LEU A 277 -0.02 14.49 13.60
C LEU A 277 0.45 14.95 14.98
N HIS A 278 0.57 16.26 15.20
CA HIS A 278 0.95 16.85 16.49
C HIS A 278 -0.10 16.57 17.57
N GLU A 279 -1.39 16.74 17.27
CA GLU A 279 -2.49 16.37 18.16
C GLU A 279 -2.44 14.88 18.56
N ALA A 280 -1.99 14.00 17.66
CA ALA A 280 -1.91 12.56 17.91
C ALA A 280 -0.69 12.16 18.76
N ILE A 281 0.49 12.72 18.49
CA ILE A 281 1.75 12.32 19.17
C ILE A 281 2.12 13.20 20.37
N GLY A 282 1.51 14.38 20.48
CA GLY A 282 1.82 15.39 21.48
C GLY A 282 3.19 16.06 21.29
N GLU A 283 3.66 16.71 22.35
CA GLU A 283 5.00 17.29 22.38
C GLU A 283 6.07 16.19 22.37
N CYS A 284 6.96 16.26 21.38
CA CYS A 284 8.04 15.30 21.20
C CYS A 284 9.39 16.04 21.27
N PRO A 285 10.07 16.05 22.43
CA PRO A 285 11.35 16.73 22.58
C PRO A 285 12.39 16.20 21.59
N ASN A 286 13.18 17.11 21.02
CA ASN A 286 14.23 16.79 20.04
C ASN A 286 13.71 16.14 18.73
N LEU A 287 12.43 16.35 18.39
CA LEU A 287 11.87 15.86 17.14
C LEU A 287 12.63 16.41 15.93
N VAL A 288 12.96 15.52 15.00
CA VAL A 288 13.47 15.88 13.67
C VAL A 288 12.50 15.39 12.61
N ILE A 289 11.99 16.31 11.79
CA ILE A 289 11.15 16.01 10.63
C ILE A 289 12.04 15.96 9.39
N ILE A 290 12.05 14.83 8.70
CA ILE A 290 12.77 14.63 7.44
C ILE A 290 11.76 14.64 6.28
N SER A 291 11.96 15.49 5.30
CA SER A 291 11.11 15.52 4.10
C SER A 291 11.94 15.64 2.83
N ASP A 292 11.26 15.62 1.69
CA ASP A 292 11.83 16.11 0.45
C ASP A 292 11.91 17.65 0.45
N LEU A 293 12.22 18.23 -0.71
CA LEU A 293 12.36 19.68 -0.91
C LEU A 293 11.02 20.36 -1.27
N ASN A 294 9.91 19.86 -0.74
CA ASN A 294 8.63 20.49 -0.97
C ASN A 294 8.52 21.84 -0.23
N VAL A 295 8.25 22.91 -0.98
CA VAL A 295 8.09 24.28 -0.47
C VAL A 295 6.93 24.39 0.51
N SER A 296 5.84 23.66 0.28
CA SER A 296 4.67 23.67 1.16
C SER A 296 4.99 23.10 2.54
N ILE A 297 5.84 22.07 2.63
CA ILE A 297 6.31 21.55 3.92
C ILE A 297 7.13 22.61 4.64
N GLU A 298 8.09 23.22 3.93
CA GLU A 298 8.97 24.27 4.47
C GLU A 298 8.18 25.44 5.07
N ASN A 299 7.06 25.82 4.45
CA ASN A 299 6.22 26.95 4.88
C ASN A 299 5.41 26.70 6.17
N VAL A 300 5.26 25.45 6.60
CA VAL A 300 4.25 25.08 7.61
C VAL A 300 4.74 24.21 8.76
N TRP A 301 5.81 23.43 8.58
CA TRP A 301 6.26 22.49 9.63
C TRP A 301 6.58 23.21 10.94
N ASN A 302 7.22 24.38 10.89
CA ASN A 302 7.67 25.14 12.07
C ASN A 302 6.52 25.84 12.81
N LYS A 303 5.39 26.08 12.14
CA LYS A 303 4.17 26.63 12.75
C LYS A 303 3.52 25.61 13.67
N VAL A 304 3.64 24.33 13.34
CA VAL A 304 3.03 23.22 14.08
C VAL A 304 4.02 22.60 15.07
N PHE A 305 5.28 22.45 14.67
CA PHE A 305 6.35 21.87 15.49
C PHE A 305 7.48 22.90 15.71
N PRO A 306 7.25 23.96 16.52
CA PRO A 306 8.21 25.05 16.69
C PRO A 306 9.52 24.62 17.38
N THR A 307 9.48 23.55 18.17
CA THR A 307 10.63 22.98 18.88
C THR A 307 11.37 21.90 18.07
N ALA A 308 10.79 21.46 16.95
CA ALA A 308 11.39 20.45 16.10
C ALA A 308 12.48 21.06 15.21
N GLN A 309 13.31 20.18 14.67
CA GLN A 309 14.26 20.51 13.61
C GLN A 309 13.80 19.91 12.29
N HIS A 310 14.13 20.57 11.18
CA HIS A 310 13.80 20.08 9.85
C HIS A 310 15.05 19.66 9.09
N GLY A 311 14.99 18.46 8.53
CA GLY A 311 16.05 17.91 7.70
C GLY A 311 15.56 17.63 6.28
N ILE A 312 16.38 18.04 5.32
CA ILE A 312 16.14 17.74 3.91
C ILE A 312 16.72 16.35 3.61
N CYS A 313 15.98 15.56 2.84
CA CYS A 313 16.46 14.33 2.23
C CYS A 313 17.64 14.63 1.29
N PHE A 314 18.84 14.13 1.63
CA PHE A 314 20.04 14.41 0.84
C PHE A 314 19.93 13.81 -0.58
N TYR A 315 19.17 12.73 -0.77
CA TYR A 315 18.98 12.11 -2.09
C TYR A 315 18.14 13.01 -3.01
N HIS A 316 17.04 13.56 -2.49
CA HIS A 316 16.25 14.56 -3.20
C HIS A 316 17.05 15.84 -3.45
N MET A 317 17.84 16.28 -2.47
CA MET A 317 18.76 17.40 -2.63
C MET A 317 19.77 17.16 -3.74
N LYS A 318 20.39 15.97 -3.81
CA LYS A 318 21.30 15.57 -4.89
C LYS A 318 20.61 15.64 -6.25
N GLY A 319 19.38 15.11 -6.33
CA GLY A 319 18.57 15.12 -7.55
C GLY A 319 18.19 16.53 -8.01
N ASN A 320 17.85 17.42 -7.08
CA ASN A 320 17.53 18.82 -7.36
C ASN A 320 18.78 19.60 -7.75
N MET A 321 19.87 19.47 -6.99
CA MET A 321 21.17 20.05 -7.32
C MET A 321 21.61 19.65 -8.72
N LYS A 322 21.50 18.36 -9.09
CA LYS A 322 21.84 17.90 -10.44
C LYS A 322 21.03 18.62 -11.52
N ARG A 323 19.72 18.80 -11.31
CA ARG A 323 18.82 19.46 -12.26
C ARG A 323 19.07 20.96 -12.34
N THR A 324 19.03 21.66 -11.20
CA THR A 324 19.16 23.11 -11.10
C THR A 324 20.55 23.60 -11.51
N CYS A 325 21.59 22.92 -11.05
CA CYS A 325 22.98 23.25 -11.38
C CYS A 325 23.46 22.60 -12.68
N LYS A 326 22.59 21.93 -13.44
CA LYS A 326 22.88 21.27 -14.73
C LYS A 326 24.13 20.36 -14.69
N LEU A 327 24.30 19.60 -13.61
CA LEU A 327 25.46 18.72 -13.41
C LEU A 327 25.32 17.41 -14.19
N LYS A 328 26.46 16.88 -14.66
CA LYS A 328 26.52 15.56 -15.31
C LYS A 328 26.23 14.45 -14.29
N LYS A 329 25.71 13.30 -14.75
CA LYS A 329 25.36 12.15 -13.88
C LYS A 329 26.54 11.66 -13.01
N HIS A 330 27.76 11.73 -13.53
CA HIS A 330 28.99 11.28 -12.89
C HIS A 330 29.94 12.44 -12.53
N ASP A 331 29.39 13.63 -12.29
CA ASP A 331 30.18 14.78 -11.86
C ASP A 331 30.77 14.54 -10.46
N GLN A 332 32.08 14.76 -10.27
CA GLN A 332 32.75 14.56 -8.98
C GLN A 332 32.16 15.42 -7.85
N ILE A 333 31.54 16.55 -8.20
CA ILE A 333 30.83 17.41 -7.25
C ILE A 333 29.69 16.66 -6.56
N LEU A 334 29.00 15.75 -7.28
CA LEU A 334 27.95 14.92 -6.69
C LEU A 334 28.51 13.97 -5.63
N MET A 335 29.70 13.43 -5.86
CA MET A 335 30.38 12.57 -4.88
C MET A 335 30.81 13.38 -3.65
N HIS A 336 31.41 14.56 -3.84
CA HIS A 336 31.79 15.42 -2.73
C HIS A 336 30.60 15.91 -1.92
N PHE A 337 29.47 16.22 -2.58
CA PHE A 337 28.22 16.53 -1.89
C PHE A 337 27.76 15.38 -1.00
N GLU A 338 27.77 14.14 -1.50
CA GLU A 338 27.37 12.97 -0.70
C GLU A 338 28.28 12.73 0.50
N GLN A 339 29.59 12.93 0.33
CA GLN A 339 30.55 12.80 1.42
C GLN A 339 30.34 13.91 2.46
N ALA A 340 30.23 15.17 2.01
CA ALA A 340 29.94 16.31 2.89
C ALA A 340 28.64 16.10 3.68
N ALA A 341 27.55 15.70 3.01
CA ALA A 341 26.25 15.48 3.66
C ALA A 341 26.32 14.43 4.77
N LYS A 342 27.18 13.41 4.60
CA LYS A 342 27.33 12.28 5.53
C LYS A 342 28.41 12.49 6.60
N SER A 343 29.29 13.48 6.44
CA SER A 343 30.40 13.79 7.35
C SER A 343 29.91 13.91 8.79
N TYR A 344 30.69 13.37 9.71
CA TYR A 344 30.40 13.45 11.14
C TYR A 344 30.96 14.72 11.75
N SER A 345 32.13 15.16 11.25
CA SER A 345 32.80 16.36 11.73
C SER A 345 32.70 17.52 10.74
N ILE A 346 32.81 18.73 11.27
CA ILE A 346 32.91 19.96 10.48
C ILE A 346 34.19 19.95 9.62
N ALA A 347 35.30 19.42 10.13
CA ALA A 347 36.56 19.36 9.39
C ALA A 347 36.47 18.49 8.12
N GLU A 348 35.86 17.30 8.22
CA GLU A 348 35.59 16.43 7.07
C GLU A 348 34.62 17.10 6.09
N PHE A 349 33.55 17.71 6.62
CA PHE A 349 32.60 18.47 5.82
C PHE A 349 33.32 19.54 5.00
N ASP A 350 34.11 20.39 5.65
CA ASP A 350 34.84 21.49 5.03
C ASP A 350 35.82 21.01 3.96
N CYS A 351 36.46 19.86 4.17
CA CYS A 351 37.34 19.24 3.17
C CYS A 351 36.59 18.94 1.87
N HIS A 352 35.38 18.38 1.97
CA HIS A 352 34.55 18.10 0.81
C HIS A 352 33.88 19.37 0.26
N PHE A 353 33.44 20.27 1.13
CA PHE A 353 32.76 21.50 0.74
C PHE A 353 33.70 22.47 0.00
N ARG A 354 34.98 22.53 0.38
CA ARG A 354 36.03 23.23 -0.39
C ARG A 354 36.15 22.74 -1.84
N LYS A 355 35.98 21.43 -2.07
CA LYS A 355 35.98 20.86 -3.43
C LYS A 355 34.71 21.24 -4.19
N ILE A 356 33.58 21.39 -3.51
CA ILE A 356 32.31 21.88 -4.09
C ILE A 356 32.41 23.36 -4.47
N LYS A 357 33.04 24.19 -3.62
CA LYS A 357 33.27 25.64 -3.87
C LYS A 357 34.07 25.95 -5.13
N ARG A 358 34.75 24.97 -5.74
CA ARG A 358 35.31 25.10 -7.10
C ARG A 358 34.26 25.43 -8.16
N LYS A 359 32.98 25.13 -7.89
CA LYS A 359 31.82 25.60 -8.65
C LYS A 359 30.95 26.46 -7.74
N GLU A 360 31.27 27.75 -7.68
CA GLU A 360 30.66 28.71 -6.75
C GLU A 360 29.11 28.68 -6.76
N TYR A 361 28.49 28.66 -7.95
CA TYR A 361 27.04 28.59 -8.09
C TYR A 361 26.40 27.33 -7.46
N VAL A 362 27.14 26.22 -7.35
CA VAL A 362 26.68 25.01 -6.67
C VAL A 362 26.77 25.20 -5.15
N ALA A 363 27.88 25.77 -4.66
CA ALA A 363 28.04 26.06 -3.24
C ALA A 363 26.97 27.04 -2.75
N GLN A 364 26.71 28.11 -3.51
CA GLN A 364 25.64 29.08 -3.20
C GLN A 364 24.27 28.41 -3.14
N TYR A 365 23.95 27.52 -4.08
CA TYR A 365 22.70 26.74 -4.04
C TYR A 365 22.57 25.89 -2.75
N LEU A 366 23.67 25.26 -2.32
CA LEU A 366 23.69 24.44 -1.10
C LEU A 366 23.63 25.27 0.19
N GLU A 367 24.29 26.44 0.20
CA GLU A 367 24.27 27.38 1.33
C GLU A 367 22.88 28.01 1.48
N GLN A 368 22.23 28.39 0.37
CA GLN A 368 20.85 28.92 0.34
C GLN A 368 19.83 27.90 0.85
N ALA A 369 20.04 26.61 0.60
CA ALA A 369 19.19 25.56 1.15
C ALA A 369 19.36 25.37 2.68
N GLY A 370 20.41 25.93 3.28
CA GLY A 370 20.74 25.80 4.69
C GLY A 370 21.54 24.54 5.00
N LEU A 371 22.82 24.71 5.34
CA LEU A 371 23.74 23.59 5.63
C LEU A 371 23.21 22.67 6.75
N HIS A 372 22.59 23.24 7.79
CA HIS A 372 22.02 22.52 8.93
C HIS A 372 20.89 21.55 8.54
N LYS A 373 20.22 21.76 7.40
CA LYS A 373 19.09 20.93 6.96
C LYS A 373 19.54 19.65 6.25
N TRP A 374 20.58 19.74 5.42
CA TRP A 374 21.00 18.61 4.58
C TRP A 374 22.31 17.97 5.03
N SER A 375 23.18 18.72 5.70
CA SER A 375 24.43 18.20 6.24
C SER A 375 24.23 17.67 7.65
N ARG A 376 24.76 16.48 7.90
CA ARG A 376 24.77 15.93 9.25
C ARG A 376 25.64 16.74 10.20
N ALA A 377 26.83 17.14 9.76
CA ALA A 377 27.81 17.81 10.63
C ALA A 377 27.31 19.16 11.16
N HIS A 378 26.43 19.83 10.42
CA HIS A 378 25.88 21.15 10.76
C HIS A 378 24.48 21.10 11.38
N MET A 379 23.85 19.92 11.53
CA MET A 379 22.49 19.85 12.03
C MET A 379 22.45 20.02 13.54
N ASP A 380 21.62 20.95 14.02
CA ASP A 380 21.42 21.19 15.46
C ASP A 380 20.63 20.06 16.14
N GLY A 381 19.75 19.39 15.38
CA GLY A 381 18.94 18.26 15.81
C GLY A 381 19.59 16.88 15.68
N GLN A 382 19.11 15.92 16.48
CA GLN A 382 19.57 14.53 16.42
C GLN A 382 18.81 13.75 15.34
N ARG A 383 19.26 13.79 14.08
CA ARG A 383 18.64 12.99 12.99
C ARG A 383 19.00 11.51 12.98
N TYR A 384 19.85 11.03 13.91
CA TYR A 384 20.23 9.61 14.07
C TYR A 384 20.61 8.84 12.78
N ASN A 385 21.29 9.50 11.83
CA ASN A 385 21.64 8.99 10.49
C ASN A 385 20.46 8.82 9.51
N VAL A 386 19.26 9.33 9.83
CA VAL A 386 18.13 9.39 8.91
C VAL A 386 18.37 10.56 7.95
N MET A 387 19.05 10.26 6.85
CA MET A 387 19.43 11.25 5.84
C MET A 387 18.45 11.31 4.66
N THR A 388 17.50 10.37 4.58
CA THR A 388 16.64 10.14 3.40
C THR A 388 15.18 9.89 3.77
N THR A 389 14.29 10.18 2.82
CA THR A 389 12.87 9.79 2.80
C THR A 389 12.62 8.36 2.31
N ASN A 390 13.66 7.55 2.09
CA ASN A 390 13.54 6.18 1.57
C ASN A 390 12.51 5.30 2.30
N ILE A 391 12.30 5.51 3.61
CA ILE A 391 11.29 4.76 4.37
C ILE A 391 9.87 5.10 3.94
N ALA A 392 9.60 6.37 3.69
CA ALA A 392 8.32 6.85 3.22
C ALA A 392 8.10 6.44 1.75
N GLU A 393 9.13 6.54 0.92
CA GLU A 393 9.11 6.04 -0.46
C GLU A 393 8.88 4.52 -0.53
N SER A 394 9.45 3.76 0.40
CA SER A 394 9.27 2.30 0.49
C SER A 394 7.83 1.94 0.84
N VAL A 395 7.20 2.65 1.79
CA VAL A 395 5.76 2.47 2.09
C VAL A 395 4.91 2.83 0.88
N ASN A 396 5.23 3.92 0.18
CA ASN A 396 4.57 4.33 -1.05
C ASN A 396 4.67 3.29 -2.18
N SER A 397 5.80 2.56 -2.23
CA SER A 397 6.01 1.43 -3.15
C SER A 397 5.18 0.21 -2.76
N VAL A 398 5.18 -0.16 -1.47
CA VAL A 398 4.37 -1.28 -0.94
C VAL A 398 2.88 -1.05 -1.18
N LEU A 399 2.41 0.19 -1.01
CA LEU A 399 1.01 0.58 -1.21
C LEU A 399 0.67 0.93 -2.66
N ARG A 400 1.57 0.72 -3.64
CA ARG A 400 1.36 1.11 -5.05
C ARG A 400 0.02 0.63 -5.63
N PHE A 401 -0.42 -0.58 -5.29
CA PHE A 401 -1.68 -1.14 -5.75
C PHE A 401 -2.87 -0.69 -4.90
N ALA A 402 -2.69 -0.61 -3.58
CA ALA A 402 -3.72 -0.12 -2.66
C ALA A 402 -4.17 1.31 -3.02
N ARG A 403 -3.28 2.16 -3.55
CA ARG A 403 -3.62 3.51 -4.04
C ARG A 403 -4.62 3.58 -5.19
N MET A 404 -4.94 2.44 -5.82
CA MET A 404 -6.00 2.36 -6.84
C MET A 404 -7.38 2.12 -6.22
N LEU A 405 -7.43 1.83 -4.92
CA LEU A 405 -8.67 1.54 -4.19
C LEU A 405 -9.37 2.83 -3.76
N PRO A 406 -10.70 2.78 -3.53
CA PRO A 406 -11.41 3.82 -2.79
C PRO A 406 -10.89 3.96 -1.35
N ALA A 407 -11.26 5.05 -0.66
CA ALA A 407 -10.73 5.41 0.65
C ALA A 407 -10.82 4.29 1.69
N VAL A 408 -12.01 3.72 1.94
CA VAL A 408 -12.17 2.68 2.97
C VAL A 408 -11.40 1.39 2.66
N PRO A 409 -11.46 0.81 1.44
CA PRO A 409 -10.62 -0.33 1.11
C PRO A 409 -9.12 -0.03 1.14
N LEU A 410 -8.69 1.20 0.79
CA LEU A 410 -7.30 1.64 0.96
C LEU A 410 -6.87 1.61 2.43
N ILE A 411 -7.69 2.17 3.33
CA ILE A 411 -7.43 2.12 4.78
C ILE A 411 -7.37 0.68 5.25
N GLY A 412 -8.29 -0.18 4.79
CA GLY A 412 -8.28 -1.60 5.10
C GLY A 412 -6.98 -2.31 4.69
N GLU A 413 -6.43 -2.02 3.50
CA GLU A 413 -5.11 -2.53 3.07
C GLU A 413 -3.96 -2.00 3.94
N ILE A 414 -4.01 -0.72 4.34
CA ILE A 414 -3.03 -0.14 5.27
C ILE A 414 -3.08 -0.88 6.61
N ILE A 415 -4.26 -1.07 7.20
CA ILE A 415 -4.42 -1.80 8.46
C ILE A 415 -3.92 -3.24 8.32
N ASN A 416 -4.27 -3.95 7.25
CA ASN A 416 -3.77 -5.30 6.99
C ASN A 416 -2.24 -5.35 6.89
N LEU A 417 -1.62 -4.34 6.26
CA LEU A 417 -0.16 -4.22 6.19
C LEU A 417 0.45 -4.05 7.58
N LEU A 418 -0.11 -3.16 8.40
CA LEU A 418 0.36 -2.92 9.78
C LEU A 418 0.23 -4.18 10.63
N VAL A 419 -0.93 -4.84 10.60
CA VAL A 419 -1.17 -6.10 11.32
C VAL A 419 -0.14 -7.15 10.93
N LYS A 420 0.10 -7.34 9.63
CA LYS A 420 1.11 -8.29 9.14
C LYS A 420 2.50 -7.95 9.68
N TRP A 421 2.96 -6.72 9.47
CA TRP A 421 4.31 -6.30 9.88
C TRP A 421 4.52 -6.38 11.39
N PHE A 422 3.55 -5.96 12.19
CA PHE A 422 3.68 -6.01 13.65
C PHE A 422 3.55 -7.42 14.21
N THR A 423 2.79 -8.31 13.56
CA THR A 423 2.75 -9.74 13.94
C THR A 423 4.12 -10.38 13.73
N GLU A 424 4.72 -10.20 12.54
CA GLU A 424 6.06 -10.71 12.23
C GLU A 424 7.12 -10.15 13.20
N ARG A 425 7.05 -8.85 13.51
CA ARG A 425 7.98 -8.22 14.47
C ARG A 425 7.78 -8.70 15.90
N ARG A 426 6.53 -8.97 16.30
CA ARG A 426 6.23 -9.54 17.62
C ARG A 426 6.85 -10.92 17.78
N GLU A 427 6.74 -11.78 16.77
CA GLU A 427 7.38 -13.09 16.77
C GLU A 427 8.90 -12.99 16.89
N LEU A 428 9.52 -12.07 16.14
CA LEU A 428 10.96 -11.80 16.25
C LEU A 428 11.35 -11.29 17.64
N ALA A 429 10.55 -10.40 18.23
CA ALA A 429 10.79 -9.86 19.56
C ALA A 429 10.68 -10.93 20.66
N MET A 430 9.71 -11.85 20.56
CA MET A 430 9.57 -12.96 21.52
C MET A 430 10.76 -13.93 21.51
N ASN A 431 11.43 -14.04 20.36
CA ASN A 431 12.64 -14.88 20.20
C ASN A 431 13.94 -14.11 20.51
N CYS A 432 13.87 -12.83 20.83
CA CYS A 432 15.03 -12.00 21.14
C CYS A 432 15.50 -12.27 22.58
N THR A 433 16.70 -12.82 22.73
CA THR A 433 17.31 -13.11 24.03
C THR A 433 18.32 -12.05 24.47
N THR A 434 18.67 -11.11 23.59
CA THR A 434 19.66 -10.06 23.83
C THR A 434 19.00 -8.72 24.07
N THR A 435 19.66 -7.84 24.83
CA THR A 435 19.20 -6.46 25.07
C THR A 435 19.22 -5.59 23.81
N LEU A 436 20.01 -5.98 22.80
CA LEU A 436 20.12 -5.27 21.53
C LEU A 436 19.14 -5.83 20.50
N CYS A 437 18.64 -5.00 19.59
CA CYS A 437 17.94 -5.51 18.41
C CYS A 437 18.87 -6.47 17.62
N PRO A 438 18.47 -7.73 17.37
CA PRO A 438 19.39 -8.77 16.89
C PRO A 438 20.04 -8.47 15.55
N ASN A 439 19.29 -7.91 14.60
CA ASN A 439 19.75 -7.76 13.23
C ASN A 439 20.60 -6.51 13.02
N PHE A 440 20.21 -5.38 13.62
CA PHE A 440 20.94 -4.12 13.45
C PHE A 440 21.89 -3.83 14.61
N GLY A 441 21.41 -3.89 15.85
CA GLY A 441 22.19 -3.51 17.02
C GLY A 441 23.37 -4.45 17.26
N GLU A 442 23.10 -5.74 17.37
CA GLU A 442 24.11 -6.74 17.71
C GLU A 442 25.13 -6.95 16.59
N LYS A 443 24.66 -7.16 15.34
CA LYS A 443 25.55 -7.33 14.19
C LYS A 443 26.43 -6.11 13.96
N LYS A 444 25.87 -4.90 14.03
CA LYS A 444 26.65 -3.67 13.83
C LYS A 444 27.64 -3.46 14.95
N LEU A 445 27.25 -3.73 16.20
CA LEU A 445 28.17 -3.63 17.33
C LEU A 445 29.30 -4.65 17.21
N ARG A 446 29.02 -5.90 16.83
CA ARG A 446 30.04 -6.93 16.62
C ARG A 446 31.03 -6.51 15.52
N ASN A 447 30.54 -6.06 14.36
CA ASN A 447 31.42 -5.57 13.29
C ASN A 447 32.29 -4.41 13.78
N ARG A 448 31.72 -3.48 14.56
CA ARG A 448 32.48 -2.35 15.12
C ARG A 448 33.49 -2.76 16.18
N LEU A 449 33.21 -3.79 16.96
CA LEU A 449 34.18 -4.36 17.89
C LEU A 449 35.34 -5.02 17.13
N GLU A 450 35.04 -5.73 16.05
CA GLU A 450 36.07 -6.30 15.15
C GLU A 450 36.91 -5.20 14.49
N ASP A 451 36.30 -4.07 14.11
CA ASP A 451 37.01 -2.90 13.57
C ASP A 451 37.87 -2.21 14.63
N ALA A 452 37.28 -1.96 15.81
CA ALA A 452 37.98 -1.34 16.94
C ALA A 452 39.16 -2.18 17.44
N ALA A 453 39.07 -3.50 17.37
CA ALA A 453 40.17 -4.41 17.73
C ALA A 453 41.40 -4.27 16.81
N ARG A 454 41.26 -3.68 15.63
CA ARG A 454 42.37 -3.44 14.68
C ARG A 454 43.01 -2.06 14.84
N MET A 455 42.42 -1.18 15.64
CA MET A 455 42.87 0.19 15.83
C MET A 455 43.95 0.27 16.91
N ASN A 456 44.92 1.16 16.71
CA ASN A 456 46.01 1.36 17.67
C ASN A 456 45.67 2.54 18.59
N VAL A 457 45.61 2.29 19.89
CA VAL A 457 45.23 3.31 20.89
C VAL A 457 46.45 3.72 21.71
N VAL A 458 46.85 4.97 21.58
CA VAL A 458 47.94 5.59 22.33
C VAL A 458 47.36 6.41 23.47
N LYS A 459 47.61 6.01 24.71
CA LYS A 459 47.21 6.79 25.89
C LYS A 459 48.02 8.08 25.97
N LEU A 460 47.36 9.23 26.00
CA LEU A 460 48.00 10.54 26.19
C LEU A 460 48.02 10.93 27.67
N ASN A 461 46.90 10.69 28.38
CA ASN A 461 46.81 10.84 29.83
C ASN A 461 45.69 9.94 30.39
N ASN A 462 45.28 10.12 31.65
CA ASN A 462 44.29 9.26 32.29
C ASN A 462 42.87 9.36 31.70
N VAL A 463 42.60 10.39 30.90
CA VAL A 463 41.28 10.68 30.33
C VAL A 463 41.30 10.86 28.82
N GLN A 464 42.46 11.07 28.21
CA GLN A 464 42.63 11.30 26.77
C GLN A 464 43.50 10.22 26.11
N PHE A 465 43.05 9.81 24.93
CA PHE A 465 43.66 8.77 24.11
C PHE A 465 43.72 9.25 22.67
N ASN A 466 44.78 8.93 21.95
CA ASN A 466 44.84 9.09 20.51
C ASN A 466 44.58 7.73 19.86
N VAL A 467 43.63 7.64 18.96
CA VAL A 467 43.29 6.42 18.25
C VAL A 467 43.76 6.55 16.80
N LEU A 468 44.49 5.55 16.32
CA LEU A 468 45.10 5.50 15.00
C LEU A 468 44.51 4.34 14.20
N ASP A 469 44.10 4.61 12.96
CA ASP A 469 43.64 3.61 11.98
C ASP A 469 44.19 3.94 10.59
N GLY A 470 45.34 3.35 10.24
CA GLY A 470 46.06 3.71 9.01
C GLY A 470 46.51 5.17 9.01
N ASP A 471 46.03 5.96 8.04
CA ASP A 471 46.33 7.39 7.89
C ASP A 471 45.37 8.30 8.72
N MET A 472 44.44 7.72 9.47
CA MET A 472 43.45 8.45 10.27
C MET A 472 43.90 8.55 11.73
N ASP A 473 43.82 9.75 12.32
CA ASP A 473 44.09 10.03 13.73
C ASP A 473 42.87 10.68 14.42
N GLY A 474 42.62 10.34 15.68
CA GLY A 474 41.46 10.81 16.42
C GLY A 474 41.70 10.92 17.92
N LEU A 475 41.60 12.13 18.46
CA LEU A 475 41.68 12.38 19.90
C LEU A 475 40.37 12.04 20.60
N VAL A 476 40.40 11.11 21.54
CA VAL A 476 39.27 10.67 22.36
C VAL A 476 39.42 11.20 23.78
N ASP A 477 38.43 11.93 24.28
CA ASP A 477 38.36 12.38 25.68
C ASP A 477 37.19 11.71 26.41
N LEU A 478 37.50 10.92 27.43
CA LEU A 478 36.53 10.15 28.21
C LEU A 478 35.71 11.01 29.19
N THR A 479 36.11 12.26 29.48
CA THR A 479 35.42 13.13 30.47
C THR A 479 34.26 13.90 29.87
N ASN A 480 34.34 14.26 28.59
CA ASN A 480 33.33 15.10 27.94
C ASN A 480 32.26 14.31 27.16
N ASN A 481 32.31 12.96 27.16
CA ASN A 481 31.59 12.14 26.16
C ASN A 481 31.80 12.63 24.71
N SER A 482 32.82 13.47 24.48
CA SER A 482 33.21 14.01 23.20
C SER A 482 34.16 12.99 22.61
N LEU A 483 33.59 12.12 21.78
CA LEU A 483 34.32 11.27 20.88
C LEU A 483 34.32 11.96 19.51
N PRO A 484 35.23 12.91 19.23
CA PRO A 484 35.52 13.23 17.85
C PRO A 484 36.32 12.05 17.27
N LEU A 485 35.94 11.65 16.05
CA LEU A 485 36.70 10.79 15.14
C LEU A 485 36.68 9.27 15.27
N LEU A 486 35.91 8.66 16.17
CA LEU A 486 35.55 7.24 15.98
C LEU A 486 34.09 6.96 16.23
N GLU A 487 33.61 5.94 15.53
CA GLU A 487 32.25 5.40 15.56
C GLU A 487 31.76 4.89 16.95
N THR A 488 32.45 5.27 18.02
CA THR A 488 32.29 4.87 19.42
C THR A 488 31.21 5.64 20.16
N LYS A 489 30.67 6.75 19.65
CA LYS A 489 29.47 7.38 20.29
C LYS A 489 28.26 6.43 20.30
N CYS A 490 28.19 5.50 19.34
CA CYS A 490 27.18 4.43 19.37
C CYS A 490 27.43 3.34 20.42
N ILE A 491 28.63 3.24 20.98
CA ILE A 491 28.98 2.24 21.99
C ILE A 491 28.58 2.71 23.40
N LEU A 492 28.41 4.02 23.65
CA LEU A 492 27.97 4.52 24.97
C LEU A 492 26.57 5.16 24.96
N GLU A 493 26.13 5.84 23.89
CA GLU A 493 24.72 6.26 23.76
C GLU A 493 23.79 5.07 23.49
N GLY A 494 24.34 3.92 23.09
CA GLY A 494 23.63 2.64 23.04
C GLY A 494 23.38 2.04 24.43
N PHE A 495 24.06 2.50 25.50
CA PHE A 495 23.87 1.94 26.83
C PHE A 495 22.90 2.73 27.71
N SER A 496 22.64 4.02 27.44
CA SER A 496 21.75 4.85 28.28
C SER A 496 20.28 4.88 27.83
N VAL A 497 19.93 4.34 26.65
CA VAL A 497 18.56 4.39 26.11
C VAL A 497 17.92 3.00 25.94
N LEU A 498 18.67 1.90 26.11
CA LEU A 498 18.16 0.54 25.88
C LEU A 498 17.46 -0.11 27.08
N TYR A 499 17.15 0.66 28.14
CA TYR A 499 16.37 0.17 29.28
C TYR A 499 14.87 0.48 29.18
N SER A 500 14.41 1.30 28.22
CA SER A 500 12.97 1.62 28.07
C SER A 500 12.29 0.97 26.85
N GLU A 501 13.02 0.37 25.92
CA GLU A 501 12.45 -0.28 24.73
C GLU A 501 11.91 -1.70 25.00
N TYR A 502 12.02 -2.20 26.24
CA TYR A 502 11.83 -3.63 26.54
C TYR A 502 10.46 -4.05 27.09
N LEU A 503 9.45 -3.17 27.24
CA LEU A 503 8.24 -3.57 27.99
C LEU A 503 6.87 -2.97 27.59
N VAL A 504 6.69 -2.40 26.39
CA VAL A 504 5.36 -1.85 25.99
C VAL A 504 4.78 -2.50 24.72
N GLY A 505 5.42 -3.55 24.19
CA GLY A 505 4.79 -4.49 23.25
C GLY A 505 3.93 -5.57 23.91
N TYR A 506 3.80 -5.53 25.24
CA TYR A 506 3.12 -6.51 26.08
C TYR A 506 1.84 -5.95 26.70
N LEU A 507 0.91 -5.45 25.90
CA LEU A 507 -0.50 -5.34 26.29
C LEU A 507 -1.37 -5.50 25.04
N PHE A 508 -1.44 -6.73 24.54
CA PHE A 508 -2.54 -7.21 23.71
C PHE A 508 -3.28 -8.27 24.51
N GLY A 509 -4.38 -7.83 25.10
CA GLY A 509 -5.57 -8.59 25.47
C GLY A 509 -6.76 -7.77 24.98
#